data_AF-A0A9X3SRM5-F1
#
_entry.id   AF-A0A9X3SRM5-F1
#
_cell.length_a   1.000
_cell.length_b   1.000
_cell.length_c   1.000
_cell.angle_alpha   90.00
_cell.angle_beta   90.00
_cell.angle_gamma   90.00
#
_symmetry.space_group_name_H-M   'P 1'
#
loop_
_entity.id
_entity.type
_entity.pdbx_description
1 polymer ?
#
loop_
_entity_poly.entity_id
_entity_poly.type
_entity_poly.pdbx_seq_one_letter_code
_entity_poly.pdbx_strand_id
1 'polypeptide(L)' 'MYGLIWRVLPGPWPVKLLLTLVLVAAVAAGLWFYVFPAIDPYMPFNDGAVEVEGG' A
#
# COMPACT_ATOMS: atom_id res chain seq x y z
N MET A 1 27.14 -1.27 0.37
CA MET A 1 25.81 -0.79 0.80
C MET A 1 24.61 -1.32 -0.01
N TYR A 2 24.75 -2.41 -0.78
CA TYR A 2 23.62 -3.27 -1.21
C TYR A 2 23.72 -4.71 -0.67
N GLY A 3 24.82 -5.02 0.02
CA GLY A 3 25.16 -6.38 0.42
C GLY A 3 24.29 -6.98 1.53
N LEU A 4 23.68 -6.16 2.40
CA LEU A 4 22.85 -6.68 3.51
C LEU A 4 21.47 -7.14 3.03
N ILE A 5 20.80 -6.36 2.17
CA ILE A 5 19.51 -6.72 1.56
C ILE A 5 19.67 -8.00 0.71
N TRP A 6 20.76 -8.09 -0.07
CA TRP A 6 21.07 -9.28 -0.86
C TRP A 6 21.55 -10.50 -0.03
N ARG A 7 21.90 -10.34 1.25
CA ARG A 7 22.31 -11.45 2.13
C ARG A 7 21.18 -11.97 3.02
N VAL A 8 20.17 -11.16 3.32
CA VAL A 8 19.02 -11.56 4.15
C VAL A 8 17.98 -12.35 3.35
N LEU A 9 17.84 -12.05 2.05
CA LEU A 9 16.90 -12.76 1.20
C LEU A 9 17.44 -14.17 0.84
N PRO A 10 16.79 -15.27 1.26
CA PRO A 10 17.20 -16.62 0.89
C PRO A 10 16.88 -16.89 -0.60
N GLY A 11 17.77 -17.60 -1.28
CA GLY A 11 17.52 -18.13 -2.64
C GLY A 11 18.19 -17.37 -3.80
N PRO A 12 18.08 -17.92 -5.03
CA PRO A 12 18.69 -17.37 -6.24
C PRO A 12 18.06 -16.03 -6.65
N TRP A 13 18.73 -15.31 -7.55
CA TRP A 13 18.32 -13.96 -8.02
C TRP A 13 16.81 -13.80 -8.32
N PRO A 14 16.12 -14.75 -9.00
CA PRO A 14 14.69 -14.62 -9.27
C PRO A 14 13.81 -14.64 -8.01
N VAL A 15 14.20 -15.43 -7.00
CA VAL A 15 13.45 -15.53 -5.73
C VAL A 15 13.53 -14.22 -4.96
N LYS A 16 14.69 -13.55 -4.97
CA LYS A 16 14.87 -12.24 -4.35
C LYS A 16 14.01 -11.17 -5.01
N LEU A 17 13.95 -11.19 -6.34
CA LEU A 17 13.11 -10.27 -7.11
C LEU A 17 11.62 -10.48 -6.76
N LEU A 18 11.17 -11.73 -6.74
CA LEU A 18 9.80 -12.08 -6.41
C LEU A 18 9.42 -11.66 -4.99
N LEU A 19 10.29 -11.92 -4.00
CA LEU A 19 10.03 -11.56 -2.61
C LEU A 19 9.99 -10.04 -2.40
N THR A 20 10.86 -9.30 -3.12
CA THR A 20 10.81 -7.84 -3.13
C THR A 20 9.51 -7.32 -3.73
N LEU A 21 9.06 -7.88 -4.85
CA LEU A 21 7.78 -7.53 -5.47
C LEU A 21 6.60 -7.82 -4.52
N VAL A 22 6.61 -8.97 -3.85
CA VAL A 22 5.58 -9.34 -2.86
C VAL A 22 5.56 -8.35 -1.70
N LEU A 23 6.73 -7.94 -1.17
CA LEU A 23 6.80 -6.94 -0.12
C LEU A 23 6.22 -5.59 -0.55
N VAL A 24 6.58 -5.13 -1.75
CA VAL A 24 6.04 -3.88 -2.31
C VAL A 24 4.53 -3.98 -2.49
N ALA A 25 4.04 -5.09 -3.05
CA ALA A 25 2.62 -5.33 -3.23
C ALA A 25 1.88 -5.40 -1.89
N ALA A 26 2.45 -6.03 -0.87
CA ALA A 26 1.87 -6.11 0.47
C ALA A 26 1.74 -4.72 1.11
N VAL A 27 2.76 -3.87 0.98
CA VAL A 27 2.71 -2.48 1.46
C VAL A 27 1.65 -1.68 0.69
N ALA A 28 1.64 -1.76 -0.64
CA ALA A 28 0.65 -1.08 -1.47
C ALA A 28 -0.79 -1.52 -1.13
N ALA A 29 -0.99 -2.83 -0.95
CA ALA A 29 -2.27 -3.38 -0.53
C ALA A 29 -2.66 -2.92 0.87
N GLY A 30 -1.74 -2.90 1.84
CA GLY A 30 -2.01 -2.36 3.18
C GLY A 30 -2.38 -0.88 3.14
N LEU A 31 -1.69 -0.08 2.32
CA LEU A 31 -2.03 1.33 2.13
C LEU A 31 -3.43 1.49 1.53
N TRP A 32 -3.77 0.68 0.52
CA TRP A 32 -5.06 0.77 -0.17
C TRP A 32 -6.24 0.24 0.64
N PHE A 33 -6.10 -0.94 1.27
CA PHE A 33 -7.20 -1.61 1.96
C PHE A 33 -7.34 -1.24 3.44
N TYR A 34 -6.29 -0.66 4.05
CA TYR A 34 -6.31 -0.33 5.48
C TYR A 34 -6.11 1.16 5.73
N VAL A 35 -5.04 1.75 5.18
CA VAL A 35 -4.72 3.16 5.45
C VAL A 35 -5.71 4.09 4.77
N PHE A 36 -6.12 3.82 3.53
CA PHE A 36 -7.09 4.65 2.83
C PHE A 36 -8.45 4.68 3.55
N PRO A 37 -9.08 3.56 3.95
CA PRO A 37 -10.31 3.59 4.76
C PRO A 37 -10.15 4.30 6.11
N ALA A 38 -8.97 4.24 6.72
CA ALA A 38 -8.71 4.95 7.96
C ALA A 38 -8.58 6.47 7.77
N ILE A 39 -8.05 6.92 6.63
CA ILE A 39 -7.86 8.34 6.30
C ILE A 39 -9.10 8.96 5.65
N ASP A 40 -9.88 8.16 4.93
CA ASP A 40 -11.09 8.59 4.21
C ASP A 40 -12.01 9.52 5.03
N PRO A 41 -12.37 9.22 6.29
CA PRO A 41 -13.24 10.09 7.09
C PRO A 41 -12.67 11.49 7.38
N TYR A 42 -11.34 11.65 7.28
CA TYR A 42 -10.67 12.92 7.56
C TYR A 42 -10.40 13.73 6.28
N MET A 43 -10.78 13.22 5.11
CA MET A 43 -10.55 13.92 3.85
C MET A 43 -11.54 15.09 3.70
N PRO A 44 -11.05 16.32 3.47
CA PRO A 44 -11.89 17.53 3.40
C PRO A 44 -12.81 17.57 2.17
N PHE A 45 -12.72 16.58 1.29
CA PHE A 45 -13.61 16.40 0.15
C PHE A 45 -14.92 15.69 0.54
N ASN A 46 -14.97 15.01 1.70
CA ASN A 46 -16.14 14.27 2.15
C ASN A 46 -17.20 15.18 2.77
N ASP A 47 -16.83 16.36 3.27
CA ASP A 47 -17.74 17.38 3.80
C ASP A 47 -18.47 18.17 2.69
N GLY A 48 -17.98 18.09 1.44
CA GLY A 48 -18.48 18.86 0.29
C GLY A 48 -19.39 18.07 -0.67
N ALA A 49 -19.68 16.79 -0.37
CA ALA A 49 -20.72 16.06 -1.08
C ALA A 49 -22.08 16.60 -0.60
N VAL A 50 -22.44 17.76 -1.16
CA VAL A 50 -23.74 18.40 -1.00
C VAL A 50 -24.81 17.32 -1.12
N GLU A 51 -25.67 17.23 -0.10
CA GLU A 51 -26.80 16.32 -0.07
C GLU A 51 -27.46 16.27 -1.46
N VAL A 52 -27.55 15.08 -2.05
CA VAL A 52 -28.58 14.81 -3.07
C VAL A 52 -29.91 14.65 -2.31
N GLU A 53 -30.30 15.70 -1.58
CA GLU A 53 -31.63 15.92 -1.03
C GLU A 53 -32.37 16.70 -2.13
N GLY A 54 -32.92 15.97 -3.09
CA GLY A 54 -33.59 16.55 -4.25
C GLY A 54 -34.44 15.52 -4.96
N GLY A 55 -35.50 15.08 -4.27
CA GLY A 55 -36.74 14.68 -4.93
C GLY A 55 -37.53 15.91 -5.36
#